data_AF-A0A920UTJ8-F1
#
_entry.id   AF-A0A920UTJ8-F1
#
_cell.length_a   1.000
_cell.length_b   1.000
_cell.length_c   1.000
_cell.angle_alpha   90.00
_cell.angle_beta   90.00
_cell.angle_gamma   90.00
#
_symmetry.space_group_name_H-M   'P 1'
#
loop_
_entity.id
_entity.type
_entity.pdbx_description
1 polymer ?
#
loop_
_entity_poly.entity_id
_entity_poly.type
_entity_poly.pdbx_seq_one_letter_code
_entity_poly.pdbx_strand_id
1 'polypeptide(L)'
;MNCMCKTLSLLLLLGFVNQSLSQSLSSSEVLACENLRQLGNLTITSAQIRDNDQSDQPYCYIRGIISPPIHFHAQLPLPRNWNGRFLQWGDGGKDGDLDYANHRVAEGYAVTNSNTGHDNGVEPGASFAFNNRQAEIDFGYRAVHLTVMAGKLLVNEYYDRGPDYSYFEGCSQGGRQGLMEASAIQMISMVLLLEHPPLPIRH
;
A
#
# COMPACT_ATOMS: atom_id res chain seq x y z
N MET A 1 32.06 -71.34 -30.15
CA MET A 1 31.77 -71.10 -28.71
C MET A 1 31.71 -69.60 -28.50
N ASN A 2 30.50 -69.11 -28.25
CA ASN A 2 30.12 -67.70 -28.32
C ASN A 2 30.58 -66.92 -27.09
N CYS A 3 31.04 -65.69 -27.33
CA CYS A 3 31.33 -64.67 -26.34
C CYS A 3 30.01 -63.94 -26.01
N MET A 4 29.52 -64.03 -24.77
CA MET A 4 28.36 -63.26 -24.30
C MET A 4 28.80 -62.27 -23.22
N CYS A 5 28.91 -61.01 -23.64
CA CYS A 5 29.02 -59.84 -22.79
C CYS A 5 27.60 -59.41 -22.40
N LYS A 6 27.29 -59.38 -21.09
CA LYS A 6 26.03 -58.85 -20.56
C LYS A 6 26.14 -57.33 -20.46
N THR A 7 25.37 -56.59 -21.25
CA THR A 7 25.16 -55.16 -21.05
C THR A 7 23.85 -54.90 -20.30
N LEU A 8 23.99 -54.28 -19.13
CA LEU A 8 22.90 -53.74 -18.31
C LEU A 8 22.30 -52.53 -19.03
N SER A 9 21.02 -52.57 -19.39
CA SER A 9 20.31 -51.39 -19.90
C SER A 9 19.88 -50.51 -18.72
N LEU A 10 20.49 -49.33 -18.60
CA LEU A 10 20.11 -48.28 -17.66
C LEU A 10 19.06 -47.39 -18.34
N LEU A 11 17.78 -47.58 -18.00
CA LEU A 11 16.72 -46.65 -18.42
C LEU A 11 16.87 -45.34 -17.61
N LEU A 12 17.30 -44.26 -18.27
CA LEU A 12 17.17 -42.90 -17.75
C LEU A 12 15.70 -42.48 -17.88
N LEU A 13 15.01 -42.38 -16.74
CA LEU A 13 13.77 -41.62 -16.60
C LEU A 13 14.12 -40.13 -16.65
N LEU A 14 13.92 -39.50 -17.82
CA LEU A 14 13.89 -38.04 -17.94
C LEU A 14 12.64 -37.55 -17.19
N GLY A 15 12.83 -37.12 -15.93
CA GLY A 15 11.82 -36.41 -15.19
C GLY A 15 11.56 -35.06 -15.86
N PHE A 16 10.41 -34.92 -16.51
CA PHE A 16 9.88 -33.60 -16.84
C PHE A 16 9.46 -32.94 -15.53
N VAL A 17 10.32 -32.07 -15.01
CA VAL A 17 9.94 -31.17 -13.92
C VAL A 17 8.96 -30.16 -14.51
N ASN A 18 7.68 -30.32 -14.17
CA ASN A 18 6.67 -29.31 -14.43
C ASN A 18 7.12 -28.01 -13.74
N GLN A 19 7.61 -27.04 -14.52
CA GLN A 19 7.80 -25.69 -14.00
C GLN A 19 6.41 -25.10 -13.77
N SER A 20 6.01 -25.01 -12.51
CA SER A 20 4.89 -24.19 -12.08
C SER A 20 5.13 -22.75 -12.55
N LEU A 21 4.11 -22.12 -13.16
CA LEU A 21 4.12 -20.70 -13.51
C LEU A 21 4.18 -19.86 -12.22
N SER A 22 5.38 -19.66 -11.68
CA SER A 22 5.65 -18.44 -10.92
C SER A 22 5.90 -17.35 -11.96
N GLN A 23 5.01 -16.36 -12.06
CA GLN A 23 5.21 -15.23 -12.97
C GLN A 23 6.45 -14.45 -12.50
N SER A 24 7.58 -14.64 -13.19
CA SER A 24 8.82 -13.91 -12.87
C SER A 24 8.61 -12.41 -13.12
N LEU A 25 8.96 -11.58 -12.14
CA LEU A 25 9.04 -10.12 -12.30
C LEU A 25 9.93 -9.73 -13.47
N SER A 26 9.43 -8.84 -14.33
CA SER A 26 10.23 -8.30 -15.45
C SER A 26 11.14 -7.16 -14.97
N SER A 27 12.30 -6.99 -15.61
CA SER A 27 13.21 -5.87 -15.30
C SER A 27 12.54 -4.50 -15.50
N SER A 28 11.60 -4.39 -16.44
CA SER A 28 10.80 -3.18 -16.65
C SER A 28 9.90 -2.84 -15.47
N GLU A 29 9.31 -3.84 -14.81
CA GLU A 29 8.44 -3.61 -13.65
C GLU A 29 9.22 -3.15 -12.43
N VAL A 30 10.41 -3.71 -12.24
CA VAL A 30 11.35 -3.27 -11.20
C VAL A 30 11.76 -1.82 -11.46
N LEU A 31 12.19 -1.50 -12.68
CA LEU A 31 12.62 -0.16 -13.04
C LEU A 31 11.49 0.87 -12.95
N ALA A 32 10.28 0.52 -13.37
CA ALA A 32 9.11 1.38 -13.26
C ALA A 32 8.83 1.75 -11.79
N CYS A 33 8.97 0.79 -10.87
CA CYS A 33 8.82 1.04 -9.43
C CYS A 33 9.93 1.96 -8.90
N GLU A 34 11.19 1.65 -9.21
CA GLU A 34 12.36 2.41 -8.73
C GLU A 34 12.36 3.86 -9.24
N ASN A 35 11.87 4.10 -10.45
CA ASN A 35 11.78 5.43 -11.06
C ASN A 35 10.86 6.37 -10.29
N LEU A 36 9.88 5.87 -9.54
CA LEU A 36 9.02 6.71 -8.69
C LEU A 36 9.81 7.52 -7.64
N ARG A 37 11.05 7.10 -7.32
CA ARG A 37 11.95 7.87 -6.44
C ARG A 37 12.34 9.23 -7.02
N GLN A 38 12.21 9.42 -8.32
CA GLN A 38 12.61 10.63 -9.04
C GLN A 38 11.46 11.63 -9.21
N LEU A 39 10.28 11.34 -8.65
CA LEU A 39 9.12 12.24 -8.71
C LEU A 39 9.39 13.54 -7.95
N GLY A 40 9.72 14.61 -8.67
CA GLY A 40 10.12 15.90 -8.06
C GLY A 40 9.05 16.59 -7.21
N ASN A 41 7.79 16.17 -7.32
CA ASN A 41 6.67 16.74 -6.54
C ASN A 41 6.50 16.09 -5.16
N LEU A 42 7.18 14.97 -4.90
CA LEU A 42 7.07 14.21 -3.65
C LEU A 42 8.46 13.89 -3.10
N THR A 43 8.61 13.89 -1.77
CA THR A 43 9.85 13.40 -1.15
C THR A 43 9.75 11.89 -0.96
N ILE A 44 10.14 11.12 -1.98
CA ILE A 44 10.17 9.66 -1.94
C ILE A 44 11.53 9.18 -1.41
N THR A 45 11.50 8.41 -0.31
CA THR A 45 12.71 7.91 0.35
C THR A 45 13.11 6.52 -0.15
N SER A 46 12.12 5.71 -0.53
CA SER A 46 12.32 4.35 -1.04
C SER A 46 11.21 4.00 -2.02
N ALA A 47 11.55 3.29 -3.09
CA ALA A 47 10.61 2.57 -3.94
C ALA A 47 11.26 1.27 -4.39
N GLN A 48 10.60 0.15 -4.15
CA GLN A 48 11.13 -1.19 -4.43
C GLN A 48 10.01 -2.22 -4.51
N ILE A 49 10.23 -3.31 -5.25
CA ILE A 49 9.29 -4.41 -5.28
C ILE A 49 9.35 -5.19 -3.95
N ARG A 50 8.18 -5.58 -3.43
CA ARG A 50 8.02 -6.46 -2.27
C ARG A 50 7.06 -7.59 -2.59
N ASP A 51 7.28 -8.73 -1.95
CA ASP A 51 6.34 -9.84 -1.96
C ASP A 51 5.08 -9.49 -1.15
N ASN A 52 3.94 -10.06 -1.55
CA ASN A 52 2.70 -9.98 -0.82
C ASN A 52 2.49 -11.27 -0.03
N ASP A 53 2.28 -11.18 1.27
CA ASP A 53 2.03 -12.36 2.13
C ASP A 53 0.59 -12.89 2.01
N GLN A 54 -0.29 -12.15 1.34
CA GLN A 54 -1.70 -12.52 1.10
C GLN A 54 -1.96 -13.02 -0.33
N SER A 55 -0.95 -13.05 -1.21
CA SER A 55 -1.07 -13.58 -2.58
C SER A 55 0.29 -13.85 -3.23
N ASP A 56 0.32 -14.66 -4.30
CA ASP A 56 1.55 -14.87 -5.10
C ASP A 56 1.92 -13.69 -6.01
N GLN A 57 1.27 -12.53 -5.85
CA GLN A 57 1.48 -11.34 -6.67
C GLN A 57 2.27 -10.28 -5.89
N PRO A 58 3.51 -9.94 -6.30
CA PRO A 58 4.27 -8.88 -5.67
C PRO A 58 3.69 -7.50 -6.03
N TYR A 59 4.15 -6.46 -5.31
CA TYR A 59 3.72 -5.08 -5.52
C TYR A 59 4.90 -4.11 -5.37
N CYS A 60 4.78 -2.93 -5.96
CA CYS A 60 5.71 -1.83 -5.74
C CYS A 60 5.38 -1.16 -4.41
N TYR A 61 6.33 -1.19 -3.48
CA TYR A 61 6.24 -0.54 -2.19
C TYR A 61 7.03 0.76 -2.21
N ILE A 62 6.37 1.85 -1.84
CA ILE A 62 6.95 3.18 -1.81
C ILE A 62 6.86 3.74 -0.39
N ARG A 63 7.93 4.38 0.09
CA ARG A 63 7.90 5.23 1.28
C ARG A 63 8.21 6.66 0.91
N GLY A 64 7.52 7.59 1.54
CA GLY A 64 7.80 9.01 1.39
C GLY A 64 7.59 9.78 2.68
N ILE A 65 7.97 11.06 2.61
CA ILE A 65 7.82 12.02 3.70
C ILE A 65 7.07 13.23 3.16
N ILE A 66 6.09 13.69 3.90
CA ILE A 66 5.39 14.94 3.69
C ILE A 66 5.70 15.82 4.91
N SER A 67 6.34 16.96 4.68
CA SER A 67 6.77 17.84 5.77
C SER A 67 5.58 18.34 6.60
N PRO A 68 5.76 18.59 7.92
CA PRO A 68 7.02 18.41 8.65
C PRO A 68 7.38 16.96 9.00
N PRO A 69 6.49 16.10 9.55
CA PRO A 69 6.88 14.76 9.97
C PRO A 69 5.92 13.63 9.53
N ILE A 70 5.13 13.83 8.47
CA ILE A 70 4.21 12.78 8.00
C ILE A 70 5.02 11.77 7.19
N HIS A 71 5.17 10.56 7.70
CA HIS A 71 5.66 9.43 6.94
C HIS A 71 4.46 8.72 6.32
N PHE A 72 4.54 8.43 5.04
CA PHE A 72 3.51 7.68 4.34
C PHE A 72 4.13 6.55 3.54
N HIS A 73 3.28 5.60 3.17
CA HIS A 73 3.63 4.59 2.19
C HIS A 73 2.52 4.38 1.17
N ALA A 74 2.92 3.81 0.04
CA ALA A 74 2.01 3.30 -0.97
C ALA A 74 2.35 1.83 -1.28
N GLN A 75 1.32 1.05 -1.51
CA GLN A 75 1.39 -0.34 -1.97
C GLN A 75 0.67 -0.40 -3.32
N LEU A 76 1.44 -0.42 -4.39
CA LEU A 76 0.92 -0.37 -5.75
C LEU A 76 1.05 -1.76 -6.38
N PRO A 77 -0.06 -2.50 -6.62
CA PRO A 77 -0.02 -3.71 -7.42
C PRO A 77 0.71 -3.45 -8.74
N LEU A 78 1.42 -4.45 -9.27
CA LEU A 78 2.01 -4.31 -10.61
C LEU A 78 0.93 -3.88 -11.63
N PRO A 79 1.27 -3.13 -12.70
CA PRO A 79 0.28 -2.60 -13.64
C PRO A 79 -0.73 -3.64 -14.17
N ARG A 80 -0.27 -4.88 -14.41
CA ARG A 80 -1.12 -5.99 -14.85
C ARG A 80 -2.12 -6.51 -13.80
N ASN A 81 -1.88 -6.24 -12.52
CA ASN A 81 -2.66 -6.71 -11.38
C ASN A 81 -3.54 -5.61 -10.76
N TRP A 82 -3.38 -4.36 -11.20
CA TRP A 82 -4.15 -3.23 -10.68
C TRP A 82 -5.56 -3.23 -11.27
N ASN A 83 -6.57 -3.09 -10.41
CA ASN A 83 -7.99 -3.15 -10.80
C ASN A 83 -8.59 -1.77 -11.13
N GLY A 84 -7.76 -0.73 -11.24
CA GLY A 84 -8.19 0.66 -11.47
C GLY A 84 -8.66 1.39 -10.22
N ARG A 85 -8.59 0.79 -9.02
CA ARG A 85 -9.09 1.37 -7.78
C ARG A 85 -7.96 1.82 -6.87
N PHE A 86 -8.20 2.96 -6.24
CA PHE A 86 -7.36 3.51 -5.18
C PHE A 86 -8.05 3.34 -3.83
N LEU A 87 -7.30 3.04 -2.78
CA LEU A 87 -7.80 2.89 -1.42
C LEU A 87 -6.89 3.64 -0.44
N GLN A 88 -7.44 4.60 0.28
CA GLN A 88 -6.81 5.09 1.49
C GLN A 88 -7.19 4.16 2.64
N TRP A 89 -6.19 3.52 3.23
CA TRP A 89 -6.33 2.72 4.43
C TRP A 89 -6.26 3.63 5.65
N GLY A 90 -7.33 3.63 6.44
CA GLY A 90 -7.47 4.42 7.65
C GLY A 90 -6.82 3.72 8.84
N ASP A 91 -6.53 4.54 9.85
CA ASP A 91 -5.69 4.14 10.97
C ASP A 91 -6.48 3.73 12.22
N GLY A 92 -5.76 3.23 13.23
CA GLY A 92 -6.31 2.85 14.54
C GLY A 92 -5.82 3.69 15.71
N GLY A 93 -6.67 3.88 16.73
CA GLY A 93 -6.25 4.40 18.04
C GLY A 93 -5.69 5.83 18.01
N LYS A 94 -4.38 5.96 18.23
CA LYS A 94 -3.62 7.22 18.27
C LYS A 94 -2.45 7.22 17.27
N ASP A 95 -2.54 6.32 16.28
CA ASP A 95 -1.61 6.07 15.16
C ASP A 95 -0.32 6.89 15.10
N GLY A 96 0.83 6.26 15.32
CA GLY A 96 2.14 6.83 14.95
C GLY A 96 2.95 5.78 14.20
N ASP A 97 2.24 4.91 13.48
CA ASP A 97 2.70 3.68 12.85
C ASP A 97 2.21 3.63 11.40
N LEU A 98 2.85 2.84 10.54
CA LEU A 98 2.38 2.60 9.18
C LEU A 98 1.59 1.29 9.13
N ASP A 99 0.31 1.39 8.77
CA ASP A 99 -0.61 0.26 8.67
C ASP A 99 -0.74 -0.25 7.23
N TYR A 100 -0.70 -1.56 7.06
CA TYR A 100 -0.66 -2.21 5.74
C TYR A 100 -1.97 -2.93 5.43
N ALA A 101 -2.39 -2.88 4.16
CA ALA A 101 -3.58 -3.59 3.68
C ALA A 101 -3.23 -4.59 2.57
N ASN A 102 -2.31 -5.52 2.86
CA ASN A 102 -1.81 -6.50 1.89
C ASN A 102 -2.93 -7.33 1.23
N HIS A 103 -4.02 -7.59 1.96
CA HIS A 103 -5.20 -8.27 1.43
C HIS A 103 -5.93 -7.43 0.36
N ARG A 104 -6.03 -6.10 0.54
CA ARG A 104 -6.57 -5.19 -0.49
C ARG A 104 -5.64 -5.05 -1.69
N VAL A 105 -4.32 -5.07 -1.46
CA VAL A 105 -3.34 -5.11 -2.55
C VAL A 105 -3.50 -6.41 -3.36
N ALA A 106 -3.74 -7.55 -2.71
CA ALA A 106 -4.02 -8.82 -3.37
C ALA A 106 -5.32 -8.80 -4.19
N GLU A 107 -6.32 -8.02 -3.76
CA GLU A 107 -7.54 -7.72 -4.53
C GLU A 107 -7.33 -6.70 -5.67
N GLY A 108 -6.11 -6.17 -5.82
CA GLY A 108 -5.72 -5.27 -6.90
C GLY A 108 -5.91 -3.78 -6.61
N TYR A 109 -6.15 -3.38 -5.36
CA TYR A 109 -6.22 -1.96 -4.98
C TYR A 109 -4.82 -1.36 -4.86
N ALA A 110 -4.65 -0.14 -5.37
CA ALA A 110 -3.52 0.72 -5.00
C ALA A 110 -3.80 1.34 -3.63
N VAL A 111 -3.01 0.98 -2.61
CA VAL A 111 -3.26 1.35 -1.21
C VAL A 111 -2.31 2.43 -0.73
N THR A 112 -2.78 3.38 0.07
CA THR A 112 -1.93 4.29 0.85
C THR A 112 -2.34 4.38 2.32
N ASN A 113 -1.36 4.67 3.17
CA ASN A 113 -1.52 4.94 4.60
C ASN A 113 -0.37 5.84 5.11
N SER A 114 -0.58 6.48 6.26
CA SER A 114 0.42 7.35 6.90
C SER A 114 0.44 7.17 8.41
N ASN A 115 1.56 7.48 9.05
CA ASN A 115 1.72 7.51 10.51
C ASN A 115 1.08 8.74 11.19
N THR A 116 0.20 9.42 10.46
CA THR A 116 -0.50 10.66 10.83
C THR A 116 0.32 11.83 11.36
N GLY A 117 1.65 11.80 11.22
CA GLY A 117 2.53 12.92 11.55
C GLY A 117 3.31 12.78 12.86
N HIS A 118 3.35 11.60 13.47
CA HIS A 118 4.18 11.34 14.67
C HIS A 118 4.63 9.87 14.73
N ASP A 119 5.54 9.55 15.66
CA ASP A 119 6.07 8.19 15.83
C ASP A 119 5.65 7.63 17.19
N ASN A 120 4.83 6.58 17.20
CA ASN A 120 4.27 6.00 18.44
C ASN A 120 5.35 5.35 19.33
N GLY A 121 6.49 4.95 18.76
CA GLY A 121 7.64 4.46 19.52
C GLY A 121 8.35 5.56 20.32
N VAL A 122 8.24 6.81 19.87
CA VAL A 122 8.84 8.00 20.52
C VAL A 122 7.81 8.75 21.36
N GLU A 123 6.58 8.84 20.87
CA GLU A 123 5.49 9.66 21.39
C GLU A 123 4.28 8.77 21.76
N PRO A 124 4.43 7.87 22.75
CA PRO A 124 3.40 6.88 23.06
C PRO A 124 2.08 7.54 23.47
N GLY A 125 0.99 6.88 23.07
CA GLY A 125 -0.37 7.34 23.38
C GLY A 125 -0.70 8.64 22.64
N ALA A 126 -1.02 9.71 23.38
CA ALA A 126 -1.37 11.01 22.80
C ALA A 126 -0.31 12.08 23.11
N SER A 127 0.90 11.69 23.50
CA SER A 127 1.95 12.63 23.91
C SER A 127 2.45 13.52 22.76
N PHE A 128 2.34 13.05 21.51
CA PHE A 128 2.63 13.82 20.30
C PHE A 128 1.89 15.17 20.24
N ALA A 129 0.69 15.25 20.85
CA ALA A 129 -0.15 16.45 20.82
C ALA A 129 0.22 17.47 21.91
N PHE A 130 1.04 17.10 22.89
CA PHE A 130 1.34 17.99 24.01
C PHE A 130 2.18 19.19 23.57
N ASN A 131 1.60 20.39 23.64
CA ASN A 131 2.22 21.64 23.17
C ASN A 131 2.68 21.59 21.70
N ASN A 132 2.05 20.75 20.88
CA ASN A 132 2.41 20.57 19.48
C ASN A 132 1.17 20.67 18.60
N ARG A 133 0.81 21.91 18.27
CA ARG A 133 -0.38 22.20 17.45
C ARG A 133 -0.29 21.61 16.04
N GLN A 134 0.91 21.46 15.50
CA GLN A 134 1.10 20.90 14.16
C GLN A 134 0.77 19.41 14.14
N ALA A 135 1.20 18.64 15.13
CA ALA A 135 0.86 17.22 15.22
C ALA A 135 -0.64 16.99 15.47
N GLU A 136 -1.31 17.87 16.25
CA GLU A 136 -2.78 17.84 16.37
C GLU A 136 -3.48 18.05 15.01
N ILE A 137 -2.94 18.91 14.15
CA ILE A 137 -3.49 19.19 12.81
C ILE A 137 -3.25 18.00 11.87
N ASP A 138 -2.04 17.43 11.89
CA ASP A 138 -1.67 16.29 11.06
C ASP A 138 -2.53 15.07 11.41
N PHE A 139 -2.63 14.70 12.70
CA PHE A 139 -3.53 13.67 13.19
C PHE A 139 -5.01 13.99 12.91
N GLY A 140 -5.38 15.26 13.05
CA GLY A 140 -6.77 15.71 12.94
C GLY A 140 -7.37 15.51 11.55
N TYR A 141 -6.64 15.88 10.50
CA TYR A 141 -7.13 15.81 9.11
C TYR A 141 -6.02 15.89 8.05
N ARG A 142 -4.93 16.61 8.32
CA ARG A 142 -3.99 16.99 7.26
C ARG A 142 -3.18 15.80 6.74
N ALA A 143 -2.76 14.88 7.60
CA ALA A 143 -1.91 13.77 7.18
C ALA A 143 -2.62 12.84 6.19
N VAL A 144 -3.86 12.46 6.50
CA VAL A 144 -4.69 11.63 5.62
C VAL A 144 -4.93 12.34 4.29
N HIS A 145 -5.36 13.59 4.32
CA HIS A 145 -5.61 14.37 3.11
C HIS A 145 -4.39 14.43 2.18
N LEU A 146 -3.22 14.81 2.72
CA LEU A 146 -2.00 14.93 1.93
C LEU A 146 -1.51 13.57 1.44
N THR A 147 -1.72 12.51 2.20
CA THR A 147 -1.39 11.13 1.79
C THR A 147 -2.26 10.65 0.63
N VAL A 148 -3.56 10.96 0.65
CA VAL A 148 -4.47 10.69 -0.49
C VAL A 148 -3.98 11.42 -1.75
N MET A 149 -3.60 12.70 -1.62
CA MET A 149 -3.09 13.48 -2.75
C MET A 149 -1.79 12.91 -3.29
N ALA A 150 -0.83 12.55 -2.43
CA ALA A 150 0.42 11.90 -2.81
C ALA A 150 0.16 10.53 -3.48
N GLY A 151 -0.76 9.74 -2.93
CA GLY A 151 -1.17 8.45 -3.47
C GLY A 151 -1.72 8.55 -4.89
N LYS A 152 -2.63 9.51 -5.14
CA LYS A 152 -3.18 9.74 -6.48
C LYS A 152 -2.13 10.19 -7.48
N LEU A 153 -1.14 10.99 -7.06
CA LEU A 153 0.00 11.35 -7.91
C LEU A 153 0.85 10.12 -8.25
N LEU A 154 1.16 9.28 -7.26
CA LEU A 154 1.91 8.04 -7.47
C LEU A 154 1.17 7.08 -8.40
N VAL A 155 -0.14 6.91 -8.24
CA VAL A 155 -0.99 6.10 -9.13
C VAL A 155 -0.94 6.64 -10.56
N ASN A 156 -1.10 7.96 -10.73
CA ASN A 156 -1.07 8.57 -12.05
C ASN A 156 0.28 8.38 -12.76
N GLU A 157 1.38 8.50 -12.03
CA GLU A 157 2.71 8.27 -12.59
C GLU A 157 2.96 6.78 -12.88
N TYR A 158 2.58 5.88 -11.97
CA TYR A 158 2.94 4.46 -12.09
C TYR A 158 2.10 3.70 -13.12
N TYR A 159 0.84 4.12 -13.32
CA TYR A 159 -0.10 3.46 -14.23
C TYR A 159 -0.44 4.29 -15.47
N ASP A 160 0.23 5.43 -15.68
CA ASP A 160 -0.04 6.40 -16.74
C ASP A 160 -1.49 6.92 -16.79
N ARG A 161 -2.24 6.77 -15.68
CA ARG A 161 -3.61 7.25 -15.52
C ARG A 161 -4.04 7.30 -14.06
N GLY A 162 -5.02 8.15 -13.76
CA GLY A 162 -5.67 8.21 -12.46
C GLY A 162 -6.58 7.00 -12.18
N PRO A 163 -6.98 6.80 -10.90
CA PRO A 163 -7.90 5.73 -10.52
C PRO A 163 -9.32 5.99 -11.06
N ASP A 164 -10.02 4.94 -11.48
CA ASP A 164 -11.44 5.02 -11.88
C ASP A 164 -12.34 5.29 -10.66
N TYR A 165 -11.97 4.72 -9.52
CA TYR A 165 -12.66 4.86 -8.26
C TYR A 165 -11.66 5.02 -7.12
N SER A 166 -11.97 5.90 -6.17
CA SER A 166 -11.20 6.02 -4.94
C SER A 166 -12.07 5.59 -3.76
N TYR A 167 -11.47 4.93 -2.78
CA TYR A 167 -12.15 4.42 -1.60
C TYR A 167 -11.42 4.87 -0.33
N PHE A 168 -12.14 4.93 0.77
CA PHE A 168 -11.57 5.00 2.12
C PHE A 168 -12.12 3.83 2.92
N GLU A 169 -11.25 3.10 3.62
CA GLU A 169 -11.64 2.01 4.51
C GLU A 169 -10.93 2.16 5.86
N GLY A 170 -11.68 2.11 6.95
CA GLY A 170 -11.11 2.19 8.28
C GLY A 170 -12.17 2.05 9.38
N CYS A 171 -11.71 1.66 10.57
CA CYS A 171 -12.53 1.46 11.75
C CYS A 171 -12.11 2.43 12.87
N SER A 172 -13.05 2.87 13.72
CA SER A 172 -12.79 3.77 14.84
C SER A 172 -12.11 5.09 14.43
N GLN A 173 -10.81 5.24 14.71
CA GLN A 173 -10.02 6.41 14.30
C GLN A 173 -10.02 6.57 12.78
N GLY A 174 -9.94 5.46 12.03
CA GLY A 174 -10.12 5.40 10.59
C GLY A 174 -11.53 5.79 10.16
N GLY A 175 -12.55 5.39 10.91
CA GLY A 175 -13.92 5.83 10.66
C GLY A 175 -14.08 7.35 10.81
N ARG A 176 -13.44 7.94 11.82
CA ARG A 176 -13.37 9.40 12.00
C ARG A 176 -12.64 10.06 10.82
N GLN A 177 -11.48 9.54 10.42
CA GLN A 177 -10.71 10.08 9.29
C GLN A 177 -11.53 10.05 8.00
N GLY A 178 -12.22 8.94 7.72
CA GLY A 178 -13.08 8.82 6.55
C GLY A 178 -14.23 9.82 6.55
N LEU A 179 -14.88 10.06 7.71
CA LEU A 179 -15.89 11.12 7.85
C LEU A 179 -15.30 12.52 7.70
N MET A 180 -14.10 12.77 8.25
CA MET A 180 -13.40 14.04 8.10
C MET A 180 -13.10 14.34 6.63
N GLU A 181 -12.54 13.38 5.91
CA GLU A 181 -12.31 13.51 4.48
C GLU A 181 -13.64 13.76 3.75
N ALA A 182 -14.73 13.09 4.13
CA ALA A 182 -16.03 13.23 3.45
C ALA A 182 -16.65 14.61 3.62
N SER A 183 -16.41 15.20 4.79
CA SER A 183 -16.83 16.56 5.10
C SER A 183 -15.96 17.64 4.44
N ALA A 184 -14.74 17.29 4.02
CA ALA A 184 -13.89 18.18 3.24
C ALA A 184 -14.37 18.19 1.78
N ILE A 185 -14.58 19.37 1.22
CA ILE A 185 -15.14 19.63 -0.13
C ILE A 185 -14.38 18.87 -1.26
N GLN A 186 -13.17 18.36 -1.01
CA GLN A 186 -12.35 17.61 -1.96
C GLN A 186 -12.81 16.15 -2.22
N MET A 187 -13.81 15.64 -1.48
CA MET A 187 -14.15 14.21 -1.48
C MET A 187 -15.09 13.74 -2.58
N ILE A 188 -15.44 14.58 -3.57
CA ILE A 188 -16.40 14.24 -4.63
C ILE A 188 -16.02 12.95 -5.40
N SER A 189 -14.79 12.43 -5.25
CA SER A 189 -14.33 11.19 -5.89
C SER A 189 -14.01 10.01 -4.97
N MET A 190 -14.30 10.04 -3.66
CA MET A 190 -14.06 8.89 -2.75
C MET A 190 -15.35 8.27 -2.20
N VAL A 191 -15.46 6.94 -2.28
CA VAL A 191 -16.52 6.15 -1.64
C VAL A 191 -16.05 5.70 -0.27
N LEU A 192 -16.80 6.03 0.78
CA LEU A 192 -16.47 5.69 2.16
C LEU A 192 -17.03 4.32 2.56
N LEU A 193 -16.16 3.39 2.94
CA LEU A 193 -16.49 2.07 3.50
C LEU A 193 -16.22 2.08 5.02
N LEU A 194 -17.27 2.29 5.81
CA LEU A 194 -17.20 2.24 7.28
C LEU A 194 -17.59 0.85 7.76
N GLU A 195 -16.66 0.11 8.33
CA GLU A 195 -16.98 -1.05 9.15
C GLU A 195 -17.34 -0.57 10.57
N HIS A 196 -18.64 -0.64 10.90
CA HIS A 196 -19.27 -0.20 12.15
C HIS A 196 -19.28 1.33 12.39
N PRO A 197 -20.31 2.07 11.93
CA PRO A 197 -20.45 3.49 12.24
C PRO A 197 -20.58 3.71 13.77
N PRO A 198 -19.97 4.77 14.33
CA PRO A 198 -20.12 5.10 15.74
C PRO A 198 -21.61 5.32 16.06
N LEU A 199 -22.13 4.57 17.04
CA LEU A 199 -23.51 4.72 17.48
C LEU A 199 -23.75 6.16 17.98
N PRO A 200 -24.90 6.77 17.67
CA PRO A 200 -25.20 8.11 18.14
C PRO A 200 -25.27 8.10 19.67
N ILE A 201 -24.53 9.02 20.30
CA ILE A 201 -24.66 9.28 21.74
C ILE A 201 -26.06 9.86 21.94
N ARG A 202 -26.99 9.03 22.43
CA ARG A 202 -28.24 9.53 23.00
C ARG A 202 -27.91 10.23 24.31
N HIS A 203 -28.23 11.52 24.37
CA HIS A 203 -28.36 12.27 25.60
C HIS A 203 -29.48 11.69 26.47
#